data_AF-A0A7C4PRL7-F1
#
_entry.id   AF-A0A7C4PRL7-F1
#
_cell.length_a   1.000
_cell.length_b   1.000
_cell.length_c   1.000
_cell.angle_alpha   90.00
_cell.angle_beta   90.00
_cell.angle_gamma   90.00
#
_symmetry.space_group_name_H-M   'P 1'
#
loop_
_entity.id
_entity.type
_entity.pdbx_description
1 polymer ?
#
loop_
_entity_poly.entity_id
_entity_poly.type
_entity_poly.pdbx_seq_one_letter_code
_entity_poly.pdbx_strand_id
1 'polypeptide(L)'
;MSLEQGDGRTYRDAMTLEQVVPLVRKACQRMNQIYGGELFDEWAIVRSFRGKLFLEWYEGPRREAFVREFHSATAELKSASMAYNRGHYQVGDYEFTPNGAGTQCDAFLKLGPDVYLVFGNTRLSMQEITANKRWLLAQSEFAGLSEAMVHDPLVVKEPPRGPAL
;
A
#
# COMPACT_ATOMS: atom_id res chain seq x y z
N MET A 1 3.33 5.67 25.86
CA MET A 1 4.01 4.37 25.69
C MET A 1 4.59 4.36 24.30
N SER A 2 5.90 4.51 24.22
CA SER A 2 6.65 4.61 22.97
C SER A 2 6.90 3.23 22.38
N LEU A 3 6.71 3.07 21.08
CA LEU A 3 7.17 1.88 20.36
C LEU A 3 8.54 2.19 19.79
N GLU A 4 9.56 1.50 20.28
CA GLU A 4 10.93 1.56 19.76
C GLU A 4 11.11 0.42 18.74
N GLN A 5 11.56 0.75 17.53
CA GLN A 5 12.19 -0.21 16.64
C GLN A 5 13.70 -0.25 16.91
N GLY A 6 14.38 -1.31 16.45
CA GLY A 6 15.81 -1.56 16.66
C GLY A 6 16.78 -0.53 16.04
N ASP A 7 16.29 0.62 15.59
CA ASP A 7 17.05 1.79 15.13
C ASP A 7 17.01 2.98 16.11
N GLY A 8 16.30 2.85 17.25
CA GLY A 8 16.21 3.87 18.29
C GLY A 8 15.19 4.99 18.02
N ARG A 9 14.32 4.88 17.01
CA ARG A 9 13.28 5.89 16.75
C ARG A 9 12.05 5.66 17.63
N THR A 10 11.68 6.71 18.35
CA THR A 10 10.52 6.75 19.25
C THR A 10 9.38 7.52 18.58
N TYR A 11 8.33 6.84 18.09
CA TYR A 11 7.19 7.53 17.45
C TYR A 11 6.26 8.14 18.51
N ARG A 12 6.52 9.41 18.89
CA ARG A 12 5.70 10.13 19.87
C ARG A 12 4.36 10.62 19.32
N ASP A 13 4.27 10.86 18.02
CA ASP A 13 3.09 11.40 17.32
C ASP A 13 2.66 10.51 16.14
N ALA A 14 2.59 9.19 16.33
CA ALA A 14 2.30 8.26 15.23
C ALA A 14 0.87 8.37 14.67
N MET A 15 0.77 8.39 13.35
CA MET A 15 -0.48 8.42 12.58
C MET A 15 -1.36 7.21 12.89
N THR A 16 -2.67 7.44 12.98
CA THR A 16 -3.69 6.40 13.13
C THR A 16 -4.35 6.02 11.79
N LEU A 17 -5.12 4.92 11.78
CA LEU A 17 -5.92 4.53 10.61
C LEU A 17 -6.92 5.63 10.21
N GLU A 18 -7.50 6.33 11.17
CA GLU A 18 -8.47 7.41 10.93
C GLU A 18 -7.83 8.61 10.23
N GLN A 19 -6.52 8.82 10.42
CA GLN A 19 -5.76 9.89 9.80
C GLN A 19 -5.17 9.48 8.44
N VAL A 20 -4.66 8.24 8.33
CA VAL A 20 -4.00 7.77 7.10
C VAL A 20 -4.99 7.52 5.96
N VAL A 21 -6.20 7.03 6.26
CA VAL A 21 -7.21 6.68 5.25
C VAL A 21 -7.64 7.89 4.42
N PRO A 22 -7.99 9.06 5.02
CA PRO A 22 -8.23 10.28 4.25
C PRO A 22 -7.03 10.74 3.42
N LEU A 23 -5.81 10.55 3.92
CA LEU A 23 -4.57 10.94 3.25
C LEU A 23 -4.36 10.10 1.98
N VAL A 24 -4.46 8.77 2.10
CA VAL A 24 -4.40 7.83 0.96
C VAL A 24 -5.49 8.12 -0.05
N ARG A 25 -6.75 8.29 0.39
CA ARG A 25 -7.87 8.59 -0.51
C ARG A 25 -7.63 9.88 -1.30
N LYS A 26 -7.13 10.93 -0.65
CA LYS A 26 -6.79 12.20 -1.31
C LYS A 26 -5.68 12.03 -2.36
N ALA A 27 -4.66 11.23 -2.06
CA ALA A 27 -3.62 10.91 -3.03
C ALA A 27 -4.20 10.13 -4.23
N CYS A 28 -5.05 9.13 -4.02
CA CYS A 28 -5.74 8.43 -5.10
C CYS A 28 -6.55 9.37 -6.00
N GLN A 29 -7.30 10.29 -5.40
CA GLN A 29 -8.09 11.28 -6.15
C GLN A 29 -7.19 12.19 -7.01
N ARG A 30 -6.06 12.64 -6.47
CA ARG A 30 -5.09 13.47 -7.22
C ARG A 30 -4.41 12.68 -8.32
N MET A 31 -4.01 11.43 -8.04
CA MET A 31 -3.50 10.53 -9.06
C MET A 31 -4.49 10.38 -10.21
N ASN A 32 -5.77 10.20 -9.93
CA ASN A 32 -6.81 10.10 -10.96
C ASN A 32 -6.91 11.38 -11.80
N GLN A 33 -6.85 12.55 -11.17
CA GLN A 33 -6.87 13.85 -11.86
C GLN A 33 -5.66 14.03 -12.79
N ILE A 34 -4.46 13.71 -12.30
CA ILE A 34 -3.21 13.83 -13.07
C ILE A 34 -3.19 12.80 -14.20
N TYR A 35 -3.53 11.55 -13.90
CA TYR A 35 -3.55 10.45 -14.86
C TYR A 35 -4.60 10.66 -15.96
N GLY A 36 -5.71 11.34 -15.64
CA GLY A 36 -6.82 11.62 -16.55
C GLY A 36 -7.90 10.53 -16.56
N GLY A 37 -8.01 9.75 -15.49
CA GLY A 37 -8.91 8.61 -15.35
C GLY A 37 -8.65 7.88 -14.02
N GLU A 38 -9.44 6.86 -13.73
CA GLU A 38 -9.25 6.04 -12.53
C GLU A 38 -7.98 5.18 -12.66
N LEU A 39 -6.99 5.42 -11.80
CA LEU A 39 -5.67 4.79 -11.86
C LEU A 39 -5.57 3.56 -10.93
N PHE A 40 -5.99 3.69 -9.68
CA PHE A 40 -6.13 2.57 -8.75
C PHE A 40 -7.56 2.60 -8.22
N ASP A 41 -8.38 1.70 -8.73
CA ASP A 41 -9.79 1.51 -8.34
C ASP A 41 -9.93 0.60 -7.11
N GLU A 42 -8.82 0.03 -6.63
CA GLU A 42 -8.75 -0.82 -5.46
C GLU A 42 -7.49 -0.52 -4.64
N TRP A 43 -7.64 -0.42 -3.32
CA TRP A 43 -6.52 -0.39 -2.39
C TRP A 43 -6.90 -0.95 -1.01
N ALA A 44 -5.88 -1.44 -0.30
CA ALA A 44 -6.05 -2.05 1.02
C ALA A 44 -4.88 -1.72 1.95
N ILE A 45 -5.19 -1.55 3.24
CA ILE A 45 -4.19 -1.50 4.30
C ILE A 45 -4.15 -2.88 4.95
N VAL A 46 -2.98 -3.49 4.93
CA VAL A 46 -2.72 -4.84 5.43
C VAL A 46 -1.68 -4.77 6.53
N ARG A 47 -1.95 -5.45 7.64
CA ARG A 47 -1.02 -5.53 8.77
C ARG A 47 -0.56 -6.96 9.01
N SER A 48 0.74 -7.11 9.26
CA SER A 48 1.29 -8.31 9.89
C SER A 48 1.12 -8.24 11.39
N PHE A 49 0.47 -9.24 11.97
CA PHE A 49 0.30 -9.35 13.42
C PHE A 49 0.46 -10.82 13.85
N ARG A 50 1.45 -11.08 14.70
CA ARG A 50 1.78 -12.43 15.21
C ARG A 50 1.95 -13.48 14.09
N GLY A 51 2.64 -13.11 13.02
CA GLY A 51 2.95 -14.01 11.89
C GLY A 51 1.78 -14.28 10.95
N LYS A 52 0.67 -13.53 11.06
CA LYS A 52 -0.48 -13.61 10.15
C LYS A 52 -0.76 -12.23 9.56
N LEU A 53 -1.37 -12.20 8.38
CA LEU A 53 -1.79 -10.97 7.72
C LEU A 53 -3.27 -10.72 8.01
N PHE A 54 -3.62 -9.46 8.23
CA PHE A 54 -4.97 -9.01 8.49
C PHE A 54 -5.28 -7.77 7.67
N LEU A 55 -6.54 -7.68 7.22
CA LEU A 55 -7.05 -6.51 6.54
C LEU A 55 -7.45 -5.44 7.57
N GLU A 56 -6.79 -4.29 7.58
CA GLU A 56 -7.13 -3.16 8.44
C GLU A 56 -8.12 -2.20 7.75
N TRP A 57 -7.97 -2.00 6.44
CA TRP A 57 -8.85 -1.18 5.63
C TRP A 57 -8.92 -1.69 4.20
N TYR A 58 -10.05 -1.45 3.53
CA TYR A 58 -10.22 -1.77 2.11
C TYR A 58 -11.15 -0.77 1.45
N GLU A 59 -10.79 -0.34 0.24
CA GLU A 59 -11.62 0.46 -0.64
C GLU A 59 -11.49 -0.07 -2.07
N GLY A 60 -12.60 -0.47 -2.68
CA GLY A 60 -12.61 -1.05 -4.02
C GLY A 60 -13.83 -1.93 -4.29
N PRO A 61 -13.96 -2.46 -5.52
CA PRO A 61 -15.16 -3.19 -5.94
C PRO A 61 -15.18 -4.68 -5.55
N ARG A 62 -14.07 -5.26 -5.12
CA ARG A 62 -13.88 -6.72 -4.99
C ARG A 62 -13.56 -7.21 -3.57
N ARG A 63 -14.00 -6.51 -2.51
CA ARG A 63 -13.58 -6.80 -1.12
C ARG A 63 -13.56 -8.27 -0.72
N GLU A 64 -14.65 -9.00 -0.99
CA GLU A 64 -14.74 -10.40 -0.60
C GLU A 64 -13.78 -11.30 -1.39
N ALA A 65 -13.65 -11.06 -2.70
CA ALA A 65 -12.69 -11.78 -3.53
C ALA A 65 -11.26 -11.43 -3.13
N PHE A 66 -10.96 -10.16 -2.87
CA PHE A 66 -9.66 -9.70 -2.38
C PHE A 66 -9.25 -10.44 -1.11
N VAL A 67 -10.15 -10.58 -0.13
CA VAL A 67 -9.84 -11.32 1.11
C VAL A 67 -9.55 -12.80 0.83
N ARG A 68 -10.33 -13.46 -0.04
CA ARG A 68 -10.15 -14.88 -0.36
C ARG A 68 -8.88 -15.15 -1.18
N GLU A 69 -8.50 -14.19 -2.03
CA GLU A 69 -7.48 -14.38 -3.07
C GLU A 69 -6.22 -13.55 -2.78
N PHE A 70 -6.09 -12.95 -1.59
CA PHE A 70 -5.04 -12.01 -1.25
C PHE A 70 -3.63 -12.54 -1.55
N HIS A 71 -3.36 -13.79 -1.21
CA HIS A 71 -2.08 -14.43 -1.48
C HIS A 71 -1.76 -14.50 -2.98
N SER A 72 -2.74 -14.85 -3.80
CA SER A 72 -2.61 -14.86 -5.27
C SER A 72 -2.49 -13.44 -5.83
N ALA A 73 -3.30 -12.51 -5.33
CA ALA A 73 -3.28 -11.11 -5.75
C ALA A 73 -1.92 -10.43 -5.45
N THR A 74 -1.23 -10.82 -4.37
CA THR A 74 0.06 -10.25 -3.98
C THR A 74 1.28 -11.08 -4.39
N ALA A 75 1.10 -12.18 -5.12
CA ALA A 75 2.17 -13.14 -5.41
C ALA A 75 3.30 -12.52 -6.23
N GLU A 76 2.98 -11.84 -7.34
CA GLU A 76 3.98 -11.20 -8.19
C GLU A 76 4.69 -10.06 -7.47
N LEU A 77 3.92 -9.23 -6.75
CA LEU A 77 4.45 -8.14 -5.94
C LEU A 77 5.45 -8.65 -4.90
N LYS A 78 5.11 -9.72 -4.17
CA LYS A 78 6.02 -10.36 -3.20
C LYS A 78 7.26 -10.94 -3.89
N SER A 79 7.11 -11.59 -5.04
CA SER A 79 8.25 -12.18 -5.77
C SER A 79 9.21 -11.13 -6.28
N ALA A 80 8.69 -10.06 -6.90
CA ALA A 80 9.50 -8.94 -7.40
C ALA A 80 10.24 -8.25 -6.24
N SER A 81 9.51 -8.00 -5.16
CA SER A 81 9.99 -7.38 -3.94
C SER A 81 11.12 -8.19 -3.25
N MET A 82 10.94 -9.51 -3.12
CA MET A 82 11.98 -10.40 -2.59
C MET A 82 13.23 -10.43 -3.48
N ALA A 83 13.06 -10.37 -4.80
CA ALA A 83 14.18 -10.36 -5.73
C ALA A 83 14.99 -9.05 -5.67
N TYR A 84 14.32 -7.91 -5.50
CA TYR A 84 14.95 -6.59 -5.54
C TYR A 84 15.60 -6.18 -4.21
N ASN A 85 14.88 -6.34 -3.09
CA ASN A 85 15.31 -5.79 -1.79
C ASN A 85 15.45 -6.85 -0.69
N ARG A 86 15.41 -8.16 -1.03
CA ARG A 86 15.43 -9.30 -0.07
C ARG A 86 14.40 -9.17 1.06
N GLY A 87 13.32 -8.42 0.83
CA GLY A 87 12.29 -8.15 1.82
C GLY A 87 12.62 -7.09 2.88
N HIS A 88 13.74 -6.36 2.76
CA HIS A 88 14.15 -5.33 3.72
C HIS A 88 13.64 -3.93 3.36
N TYR A 89 12.33 -3.73 3.41
CA TYR A 89 11.73 -2.41 3.21
C TYR A 89 11.70 -1.60 4.49
N GLN A 90 12.10 -0.34 4.37
CA GLN A 90 11.93 0.69 5.37
C GLN A 90 10.56 1.35 5.24
N VAL A 91 10.10 1.99 6.31
CA VAL A 91 8.90 2.83 6.28
C VAL A 91 9.08 3.90 5.21
N GLY A 92 8.05 4.09 4.38
CA GLY A 92 8.07 5.01 3.25
C GLY A 92 8.51 4.35 1.94
N ASP A 93 9.14 3.18 1.95
CA ASP A 93 9.51 2.51 0.71
C ASP A 93 8.26 2.03 -0.04
N TYR A 94 8.27 2.20 -1.37
CA TYR A 94 7.23 1.73 -2.27
C TYR A 94 7.83 1.08 -3.51
N GLU A 95 7.05 0.23 -4.16
CA GLU A 95 7.42 -0.43 -5.39
C GLU A 95 6.19 -0.66 -6.28
N PHE A 96 6.42 -0.69 -7.59
CA PHE A 96 5.44 -1.06 -8.59
C PHE A 96 5.83 -2.41 -9.20
N THR A 97 4.87 -3.30 -9.44
CA THR A 97 5.16 -4.53 -10.17
C THR A 97 5.53 -4.21 -11.62
N PRO A 98 6.52 -4.91 -12.20
CA PRO A 98 6.83 -4.75 -13.60
C PRO A 98 5.76 -5.33 -14.55
N ASN A 99 4.94 -6.28 -14.08
CA ASN A 99 4.01 -7.06 -14.92
C ASN A 99 2.56 -7.19 -14.36
N GLY A 100 2.19 -6.44 -13.32
CA GLY A 100 0.85 -6.55 -12.71
C GLY A 100 -0.27 -6.44 -13.74
N ALA A 101 -1.25 -7.34 -13.67
CA ALA A 101 -2.42 -7.32 -14.53
C ALA A 101 -3.64 -7.93 -13.83
N GLY A 102 -4.82 -7.33 -14.02
CA GLY A 102 -6.10 -7.90 -13.59
C GLY A 102 -6.35 -7.82 -12.08
N THR A 103 -6.47 -8.96 -11.40
CA THR A 103 -6.81 -9.02 -9.97
C THR A 103 -5.60 -8.93 -9.05
N GLN A 104 -4.42 -8.64 -9.60
CA GLN A 104 -3.17 -8.55 -8.86
C GLN A 104 -2.97 -7.16 -8.26
N CYS A 105 -2.21 -7.09 -7.17
CA CYS A 105 -1.76 -5.82 -6.61
C CYS A 105 -0.60 -5.28 -7.44
N ASP A 106 -0.78 -4.08 -7.96
CA ASP A 106 0.11 -3.40 -8.88
C ASP A 106 1.23 -2.63 -8.17
N ALA A 107 1.00 -2.22 -6.92
CA ALA A 107 1.95 -1.45 -6.13
C ALA A 107 1.80 -1.72 -4.62
N PHE A 108 2.85 -1.47 -3.86
CA PHE A 108 2.74 -1.26 -2.40
C PHE A 108 3.50 -0.03 -1.93
N LEU A 109 3.15 0.43 -0.72
CA LEU A 109 3.88 1.39 0.10
C LEU A 109 3.93 0.88 1.54
N LYS A 110 5.09 0.87 2.19
CA LYS A 110 5.22 0.51 3.60
C LYS A 110 4.83 1.71 4.49
N LEU A 111 3.68 1.62 5.15
CA LEU A 111 3.13 2.72 5.97
C LEU A 111 3.70 2.75 7.39
N GLY A 112 4.17 1.60 7.89
CA GLY A 112 4.68 1.43 9.24
C GLY A 112 5.47 0.12 9.35
N PRO A 113 5.99 -0.23 10.54
CA PRO A 113 6.86 -1.39 10.70
C PRO A 113 6.28 -2.70 10.16
N ASP A 114 4.99 -2.91 10.42
CA ASP A 114 4.27 -4.13 10.05
C ASP A 114 3.04 -3.85 9.17
N VAL A 115 2.96 -2.65 8.60
CA VAL A 115 1.76 -2.20 7.87
C VAL A 115 2.10 -1.77 6.46
N TYR A 116 1.35 -2.30 5.51
CA TYR A 116 1.53 -2.08 4.08
C TYR A 116 0.23 -1.57 3.47
N LEU A 117 0.36 -0.60 2.58
CA LEU A 117 -0.67 -0.19 1.65
C LEU A 117 -0.42 -0.94 0.35
N VAL A 118 -1.44 -1.59 -0.19
CA VAL A 118 -1.38 -2.22 -1.52
C VAL A 118 -2.42 -1.58 -2.42
N PHE A 119 -2.09 -1.41 -3.69
CA PHE A 119 -2.95 -0.85 -4.72
C PHE A 119 -3.18 -1.86 -5.83
N GLY A 120 -4.32 -1.78 -6.51
CA GLY A 120 -4.64 -2.53 -7.70
C GLY A 120 -5.50 -1.73 -8.67
N ASN A 121 -5.46 -2.11 -9.94
CA ASN A 121 -6.36 -1.68 -10.98
C ASN A 121 -7.07 -2.90 -11.57
N THR A 122 -8.39 -2.98 -11.38
CA THR A 122 -9.16 -4.15 -11.83
C THR A 122 -9.36 -4.24 -13.34
N ARG A 123 -8.92 -3.22 -14.10
CA ARG A 123 -9.24 -3.01 -15.51
C ARG A 123 -8.01 -2.93 -16.40
N LEU A 124 -6.95 -2.27 -15.93
CA LEU A 124 -5.72 -2.01 -16.68
C LEU A 124 -4.56 -2.80 -16.07
N SER A 125 -3.68 -3.31 -16.93
CA SER A 125 -2.38 -3.82 -16.53
C SER A 125 -1.37 -2.70 -16.26
N MET A 126 -0.29 -3.01 -15.54
CA MET A 126 0.86 -2.11 -15.35
C MET A 126 1.53 -1.74 -16.68
N GLN A 127 1.49 -2.60 -17.69
CA GLN A 127 1.97 -2.26 -19.03
C GLN A 127 1.12 -1.15 -19.67
N GLU A 128 -0.21 -1.25 -19.55
CA GLU A 128 -1.13 -0.22 -20.05
C GLU A 128 -1.04 1.08 -19.23
N ILE A 129 -0.92 0.96 -17.90
CA ILE A 129 -0.74 2.10 -17.00
C ILE A 129 0.55 2.86 -17.35
N THR A 130 1.67 2.16 -17.49
CA THR A 130 2.98 2.77 -17.76
C THR A 130 3.11 3.34 -19.17
N ALA A 131 2.31 2.87 -20.13
CA ALA A 131 2.26 3.44 -21.47
C ALA A 131 1.63 4.85 -21.52
N ASN A 132 0.81 5.21 -20.53
CA ASN A 132 0.28 6.57 -20.43
C ASN A 132 1.40 7.54 -20.01
N LYS A 133 1.67 8.55 -20.85
CA LYS A 133 2.71 9.56 -20.60
C LYS A 133 2.52 10.34 -19.29
N ARG A 134 1.31 10.37 -18.73
CA ARG A 134 0.99 11.03 -17.45
C ARG A 134 1.26 10.13 -16.24
N TRP A 135 1.57 8.86 -16.43
CA TRP A 135 1.92 7.92 -15.35
C TRP A 135 3.05 8.45 -14.46
N LEU A 136 4.15 8.91 -15.08
CA LEU A 136 5.30 9.43 -14.34
C LEU A 136 4.94 10.65 -13.49
N LEU A 137 3.98 11.47 -13.94
CA LEU A 137 3.48 12.61 -13.16
C LEU A 137 2.62 12.14 -11.99
N ALA A 138 1.77 11.13 -12.20
CA ALA A 138 0.91 10.57 -11.15
C ALA A 138 1.72 9.93 -10.01
N GLN A 139 2.91 9.38 -10.31
CA GLN A 139 3.82 8.84 -9.29
C GLN A 139 4.26 9.87 -8.24
N SER A 140 4.18 11.18 -8.53
CA SER A 140 4.50 12.23 -7.54
C SER A 140 3.62 12.16 -6.29
N GLU A 141 2.38 11.66 -6.40
CA GLU A 141 1.52 11.47 -5.23
C GLU A 141 1.96 10.27 -4.37
N PHE A 142 2.56 9.22 -4.95
CA PHE A 142 3.23 8.17 -4.17
C PHE A 142 4.44 8.70 -3.41
N ALA A 143 5.24 9.56 -4.05
CA ALA A 143 6.37 10.19 -3.38
C ALA A 143 5.90 11.05 -2.20
N GLY A 144 4.80 11.80 -2.35
CA GLY A 144 4.19 12.55 -1.26
C GLY A 144 3.65 11.67 -0.12
N LEU A 145 3.01 10.54 -0.44
CA LEU A 145 2.59 9.55 0.57
C LEU A 145 3.79 8.94 1.29
N SER A 146 4.84 8.58 0.55
CA SER A 146 6.09 8.03 1.06
C SER A 146 6.73 8.97 2.06
N GLU A 147 6.94 10.23 1.69
CA GLU A 147 7.50 11.26 2.56
C GLU A 147 6.67 11.45 3.83
N ALA A 148 5.33 11.47 3.70
CA ALA A 148 4.44 11.56 4.85
C ALA A 148 4.64 10.38 5.83
N MET A 149 4.83 9.15 5.33
CA MET A 149 5.04 7.97 6.18
C MET A 149 6.44 7.94 6.81
N VAL A 150 7.47 8.47 6.11
CA VAL A 150 8.81 8.63 6.69
C VAL A 150 8.77 9.56 7.91
N HIS A 151 7.99 10.64 7.82
CA HIS A 151 7.84 11.61 8.90
C HIS A 151 6.90 11.15 10.01
N ASP A 152 5.76 10.57 9.64
CA ASP A 152 4.70 10.16 10.55
C ASP A 152 4.14 8.78 10.16
N PRO A 153 4.79 7.68 10.59
CA PRO A 153 4.35 6.35 10.23
C PRO A 153 3.05 5.94 10.90
N LEU A 154 2.32 5.11 10.19
CA LEU A 154 1.14 4.45 10.71
C LEU A 154 1.51 3.44 11.81
N VAL A 155 0.91 3.61 12.98
CA VAL A 155 1.00 2.67 14.09
C VAL A 155 -0.40 2.24 14.51
N VAL A 156 -0.71 0.97 14.29
CA VAL A 156 -1.97 0.36 14.75
C VAL A 156 -1.72 -0.31 16.10
N LYS A 157 -2.27 0.27 17.17
CA LYS A 157 -2.06 -0.19 18.55
C LYS A 157 -3.04 -1.30 18.95
N GLU A 158 -4.25 -1.26 18.41
CA GLU A 158 -5.24 -2.29 18.69
C GLU A 158 -4.92 -3.62 17.98
N PRO A 159 -5.41 -4.75 18.51
CA PRO A 159 -5.46 -6.00 17.76
C PRO A 159 -6.24 -5.85 16.45
N PRO A 160 -5.92 -6.63 15.40
CA PRO A 160 -6.61 -6.53 14.12
C PRO A 160 -8.09 -6.81 14.29
N ARG A 161 -8.93 -5.97 13.68
CA ARG A 161 -10.39 -6.14 13.72
C ARG A 161 -10.97 -6.73 12.45
N GLY A 162 -10.24 -6.64 11.33
CA GLY A 162 -10.67 -7.20 10.06
C GLY A 162 -10.31 -8.69 9.89
N PRO A 163 -10.74 -9.29 8.77
CA PRO A 163 -10.47 -10.69 8.48
C PRO A 163 -8.97 -10.96 8.33
N ALA A 164 -8.58 -12.20 8.64
CA ALA A 164 -7.29 -12.72 8.23
C ALA A 164 -7.24 -12.85 6.70
N LEU A 165 -6.05 -12.68 6.13
CA LEU A 165 -5.76 -12.76 4.70
C LEU A 165 -4.91 -13.99 4.37
#